data_AF-A0A7X7BIU2-F1
#
_entry.id   AF-A0A7X7BIU2-F1
#
_cell.length_a   1.000
_cell.length_b   1.000
_cell.length_c   1.000
_cell.angle_alpha   90.00
_cell.angle_beta   90.00
_cell.angle_gamma   90.00
#
_symmetry.space_group_name_H-M   'P 1'
#
loop_
_entity.id
_entity.type
_entity.pdbx_description
1 polymer ?
#
loop_
_entity_poly.entity_id
_entity_poly.type
_entity_poly.pdbx_seq_one_letter_code
_entity_poly.pdbx_strand_id
1 'polypeptide(L)'
;MGMPNIPDIDPCINLSYYDTIKLLITSIALEELSLSHILNAEGDKLQLGLKMAKNLNDLFSLNNHINKTLRNIVKNQLLLHMKLEDTMELFNDK
;
A
#
# COMPACT_ATOMS: atom_id res chain seq x y z
N MET A 1 6.93 41.56 24.37
CA MET A 1 7.55 40.97 23.17
C MET A 1 6.42 40.41 22.32
N GLY A 2 6.18 40.95 21.12
CA GLY A 2 5.09 40.53 20.24
C GLY A 2 5.40 39.21 19.53
N MET A 3 4.38 38.39 19.32
CA MET A 3 4.49 37.15 18.56
C MET A 3 4.99 37.46 17.13
N PRO A 4 5.83 36.61 16.50
CA PRO A 4 6.20 36.78 15.11
C PRO A 4 4.95 36.71 14.23
N ASN A 5 4.79 37.66 13.32
CA ASN A 5 3.72 37.62 12.33
C ASN A 5 4.12 36.55 11.30
N ILE A 6 3.54 35.34 11.43
CA ILE A 6 3.71 34.29 10.43
C ILE A 6 2.93 34.75 9.20
N PRO A 7 3.56 34.87 8.02
CA PRO A 7 2.84 35.25 6.81
C PRO A 7 1.79 34.19 6.51
N ASP A 8 0.62 34.64 6.06
CA ASP A 8 -0.46 33.76 5.62
C ASP A 8 0.02 33.07 4.33
N ILE A 9 0.31 31.78 4.43
CA ILE A 9 0.73 30.96 3.29
C ILE A 9 -0.58 30.44 2.70
N ASP A 10 -1.11 31.09 1.67
CA ASP A 10 -2.22 30.55 0.88
C ASP A 10 -1.63 29.59 -0.16
N PRO A 11 -1.70 28.26 0.02
CA PRO A 11 -1.21 27.33 -0.98
C PRO A 11 -2.22 27.35 -2.12
N CYS A 12 -1.94 28.12 -3.18
CA CYS A 12 -2.70 28.06 -4.42
C CYS A 12 -2.50 26.67 -5.07
N ILE A 13 -3.27 25.67 -4.65
CA ILE A 13 -3.29 24.35 -5.28
C ILE A 13 -4.13 24.47 -6.56
N ASN A 14 -3.46 24.83 -7.66
CA ASN A 14 -4.10 24.86 -8.98
C ASN A 14 -4.05 23.46 -9.61
N LEU A 15 -4.87 22.53 -9.11
CA LEU A 15 -5.00 21.19 -9.66
C LEU A 15 -6.16 21.12 -10.65
N SER A 16 -5.90 20.62 -11.86
CA SER A 16 -6.99 20.28 -12.77
C SER A 16 -7.66 18.97 -12.33
N TYR A 17 -8.90 18.77 -12.75
CA TYR A 17 -9.61 17.49 -12.55
C TYR A 17 -8.78 16.27 -13.02
N TYR A 18 -8.06 16.43 -14.12
CA TYR A 18 -7.22 15.37 -14.69
C TYR A 18 -5.96 15.10 -13.85
N ASP A 19 -5.36 16.14 -13.28
CA ASP A 19 -4.23 15.98 -12.37
C ASP A 19 -4.66 15.26 -11.09
N THR A 20 -5.89 15.51 -10.61
CA THR A 20 -6.45 14.80 -9.45
C THR A 20 -6.59 13.30 -9.74
N ILE A 21 -7.10 12.92 -10.91
CA ILE A 21 -7.23 11.50 -11.27
C ILE A 21 -5.85 10.83 -11.39
N LYS A 22 -4.86 11.50 -11.99
CA LYS A 22 -3.48 10.98 -12.04
C LYS A 22 -2.88 10.78 -10.64
N LEU A 23 -3.15 11.68 -9.70
CA LEU A 23 -2.71 11.52 -8.32
C LEU A 23 -3.40 10.32 -7.65
N LEU A 24 -4.68 10.07 -7.92
CA LEU A 24 -5.38 8.88 -7.42
C LEU A 24 -4.75 7.59 -7.96
N ILE A 25 -4.51 7.50 -9.27
CA ILE A 25 -3.83 6.36 -9.89
C ILE A 25 -2.42 6.18 -9.30
N THR A 26 -1.68 7.28 -9.10
CA THR A 26 -0.36 7.25 -8.47
C THR A 26 -0.44 6.73 -7.03
N SER A 27 -1.44 7.15 -6.26
CA SER A 27 -1.66 6.65 -4.90
C SER A 27 -1.93 5.14 -4.88
N ILE A 28 -2.72 4.62 -5.82
CA ILE A 28 -2.97 3.18 -5.97
C ILE A 28 -1.67 2.44 -6.27
N ALA A 29 -0.86 2.97 -7.21
CA ALA A 29 0.43 2.37 -7.56
C ALA A 29 1.42 2.35 -6.38
N LEU A 30 1.45 3.40 -5.56
CA LEU A 30 2.28 3.46 -4.35
C LEU A 30 1.83 2.44 -3.29
N GLU A 31 0.53 2.20 -3.17
CA GLU A 31 0.00 1.17 -2.27
C GLU A 31 0.39 -0.24 -2.75
N GLU A 32 0.26 -0.53 -4.06
CA GLU A 32 0.73 -1.79 -4.67
C GLU A 32 2.24 -2.00 -4.45
N LEU A 33 3.05 -0.95 -4.66
CA LEU A 33 4.50 -1.00 -4.39
C LEU A 33 4.77 -1.35 -2.91
N SER A 34 4.01 -0.74 -1.99
CA SER A 34 4.13 -1.02 -0.56
C SER A 34 3.76 -2.47 -0.22
N LEU A 35 2.72 -3.03 -0.86
CA LEU A 35 2.36 -4.45 -0.69
C LEU A 35 3.46 -5.38 -1.19
N SER A 36 4.17 -5.03 -2.26
CA SER A 36 5.31 -5.83 -2.76
C SER A 36 6.44 -5.94 -1.73
N HIS A 37 6.70 -4.88 -0.97
CA HIS A 37 7.69 -4.90 0.12
C HIS A 37 7.26 -5.81 1.26
N ILE A 38 5.96 -5.83 1.61
CA ILE A 38 5.42 -6.74 2.62
C ILE A 38 5.58 -8.19 2.15
N LEU A 39 5.27 -8.47 0.88
CA LEU A 39 5.42 -9.81 0.31
C LEU A 39 6.88 -10.30 0.41
N ASN A 40 7.84 -9.44 0.05
CA ASN A 40 9.27 -9.75 0.19
C ASN A 40 9.66 -10.01 1.65
N ALA A 41 9.19 -9.17 2.58
CA ALA A 41 9.46 -9.34 4.01
C ALA A 41 8.89 -10.65 4.57
N GLU A 42 7.73 -11.10 4.11
CA GLU A 42 7.19 -12.43 4.46
C GLU A 42 8.04 -13.56 3.87
N GLY A 43 8.61 -13.37 2.68
CA GLY A 43 9.59 -14.29 2.09
C GLY A 43 10.87 -14.41 2.92
N ASP A 44 11.44 -13.28 3.34
CA ASP A 44 12.63 -13.25 4.20
C ASP A 44 12.34 -13.89 5.57
N LYS A 45 11.15 -13.62 6.13
CA LYS A 45 10.67 -14.24 7.37
C LYS A 45 10.58 -15.76 7.24
N LEU A 46 10.09 -16.27 6.11
CA LEU A 46 10.04 -17.72 5.84
C LEU A 46 11.44 -18.31 5.84
N GLN A 47 12.37 -17.71 5.10
CA GLN A 47 13.75 -18.19 5.00
C GLN A 47 14.46 -18.18 6.36
N LEU A 48 14.29 -17.12 7.15
CA LEU A 48 14.85 -17.03 8.49
C LEU A 48 14.22 -18.06 9.43
N GLY A 49 12.90 -18.19 9.39
CA GLY A 49 12.17 -19.14 10.21
C GLY A 49 12.53 -20.59 9.93
N LEU A 50 12.78 -20.96 8.66
CA LEU A 50 13.30 -22.28 8.29
C LEU A 50 14.66 -22.60 8.95
N LYS A 51 15.52 -21.58 9.13
CA LYS A 51 16.83 -21.74 9.78
C LYS A 51 16.74 -21.80 11.31
N MET A 52 15.73 -21.14 11.89
CA MET A 52 15.59 -20.98 13.34
C MET A 52 14.63 -21.98 14.00
N ALA A 53 13.77 -22.64 13.24
CA ALA A 53 12.78 -23.57 13.77
C ALA A 53 13.44 -24.74 14.48
N LYS A 54 12.97 -25.05 15.70
CA LYS A 54 13.50 -26.14 16.52
C LYS A 54 12.71 -27.43 16.34
N ASN A 55 11.48 -27.33 15.86
CA ASN A 55 10.56 -28.44 15.67
C ASN A 55 9.55 -28.13 14.54
N LEU A 56 8.79 -29.15 14.14
CA LEU A 56 7.77 -29.01 13.08
C LEU A 56 6.63 -28.07 13.45
N ASN A 57 6.26 -27.95 14.74
CA ASN A 57 5.18 -27.05 15.16
C ASN A 57 5.54 -25.58 14.95
N ASP A 58 6.82 -25.21 15.15
CA ASP A 58 7.32 -23.87 14.84
C ASP A 58 7.12 -23.55 13.34
N LEU A 59 7.39 -24.52 12.46
CA LEU A 59 7.21 -24.37 11.01
C LEU A 59 5.74 -24.28 10.61
N PHE A 60 4.86 -25.09 11.20
CA PHE A 60 3.42 -25.00 10.95
C PHE A 60 2.85 -23.65 11.41
N SER A 61 3.28 -23.17 12.58
CA SER A 61 2.88 -21.86 13.11
C SER A 61 3.34 -20.73 12.18
N LEU A 62 4.60 -20.75 11.75
CA LEU A 62 5.16 -19.79 10.79
C LEU A 62 4.38 -19.79 9.47
N ASN A 63 4.16 -20.98 8.90
CA ASN A 63 3.42 -21.13 7.65
C ASN A 63 1.97 -20.62 7.77
N ASN A 64 1.30 -20.88 8.90
CA ASN A 64 -0.05 -20.38 9.13
C ASN A 64 -0.10 -18.85 9.20
N HIS A 65 0.89 -18.21 9.84
CA HIS A 65 0.98 -16.76 9.89
C HIS A 65 1.24 -16.15 8.52
N ILE A 66 2.20 -16.68 7.76
CA ILE A 66 2.49 -16.22 6.40
C ILE A 66 1.24 -16.35 5.52
N ASN A 67 0.57 -17.51 5.55
CA ASN A 67 -0.67 -17.72 4.79
C ASN A 67 -1.77 -16.74 5.16
N LYS A 68 -1.90 -16.38 6.45
CA LYS A 68 -2.85 -15.37 6.91
C LYS A 68 -2.50 -13.98 6.34
N THR A 69 -1.22 -13.60 6.35
CA THR A 69 -0.77 -12.35 5.74
C THR A 69 -1.03 -12.34 4.23
N LEU A 70 -0.67 -13.41 3.51
CA LEU A 70 -0.90 -13.52 2.07
C LEU A 70 -2.38 -13.39 1.72
N ARG A 71 -3.28 -14.02 2.48
CA ARG A 71 -4.73 -13.85 2.30
C ARG A 71 -5.19 -12.41 2.47
N ASN A 72 -4.58 -11.66 3.39
CA ASN A 72 -4.90 -10.25 3.59
C ASN A 72 -4.35 -9.39 2.43
N ILE A 73 -3.15 -9.69 1.93
CA ILE A 73 -2.58 -9.02 0.76
C ILE A 73 -3.49 -9.20 -0.47
N VAL A 74 -3.97 -10.41 -0.74
CA VAL A 74 -4.89 -10.69 -1.86
C VAL A 74 -6.19 -9.88 -1.73
N LYS A 75 -6.73 -9.75 -0.52
CA LYS A 75 -7.92 -8.90 -0.29
C LYS A 75 -7.63 -7.43 -0.58
N ASN A 76 -6.47 -6.93 -0.19
CA ASN A 76 -6.07 -5.56 -0.50
C ASN A 76 -5.86 -5.35 -2.01
N GLN A 77 -5.26 -6.31 -2.71
CA GLN A 77 -5.11 -6.27 -4.18
C GLN A 77 -6.47 -6.23 -4.89
N LEU A 78 -7.47 -6.97 -4.39
CA LEU A 78 -8.83 -6.88 -4.91
C LEU A 78 -9.42 -5.48 -4.72
N LEU A 79 -9.27 -4.88 -3.52
CA LEU A 79 -9.73 -3.52 -3.26
C LEU A 79 -8.97 -2.49 -4.12
N LEU A 80 -7.68 -2.68 -4.35
CA LEU A 80 -6.86 -1.83 -5.21
C LEU A 80 -7.30 -1.91 -6.67
N HIS A 81 -7.62 -3.12 -7.14
CA HIS A 81 -8.18 -3.33 -8.47
C HIS A 81 -9.51 -2.59 -8.65
N MET A 82 -10.43 -2.71 -7.69
CA MET A 82 -11.72 -2.00 -7.73
C MET A 82 -11.51 -0.48 -7.75
N LYS A 83 -10.64 0.05 -6.88
CA LYS A 83 -10.27 1.48 -6.89
C LYS A 83 -9.71 1.90 -8.25
N LEU A 84 -8.88 1.07 -8.87
CA LEU A 84 -8.28 1.36 -10.16
C LEU A 84 -9.33 1.40 -11.26
N GLU A 85 -10.23 0.42 -11.32
CA GLU A 85 -11.36 0.38 -12.27
C GLU A 85 -12.20 1.66 -12.18
N ASP A 86 -12.66 2.02 -10.97
CA ASP A 86 -13.44 3.23 -10.73
C ASP A 86 -12.68 4.49 -11.18
N THR A 87 -11.38 4.59 -10.87
CA THR A 87 -10.57 5.75 -11.31
C THR A 87 -10.33 5.79 -12.81
N MET A 88 -10.29 4.63 -13.47
CA MET A 88 -10.09 4.54 -14.91
C MET A 88 -11.37 4.92 -15.68
N GLU A 89 -12.54 4.60 -15.14
CA GLU A 89 -13.82 5.11 -15.67
C GLU A 89 -13.84 6.64 -15.64
N LEU A 90 -13.47 7.26 -14.52
CA LEU A 90 -13.38 8.73 -14.40
C LEU A 90 -12.37 9.36 -15.35
N PHE A 91 -11.31 8.62 -15.70
CA PHE A 91 -10.28 9.06 -16.65
C PHE A 91 -10.78 9.02 -18.11
N ASN A 92 -11.60 8.03 -18.45
CA ASN A 92 -12.08 7.76 -19.80
C ASN A 92 -13.39 8.48 -20.16
N ASP A 93 -14.13 9.01 -19.18
CA ASP A 93 -15.38 9.79 -19.39
C ASP A 93 -15.16 11.18 -20.05
N LYS A 94 -14.07 11.35 -20.82
CA LYS A 94 -13.76 12.54 -21.63
C LYS A 94 -13.30 12.20 -23.04
#